data_AF-M0MVS4-F1
#
_entry.id   AF-M0MVS4-F1
#
_cell.length_a   1.000
_cell.length_b   1.000
_cell.length_c   1.000
_cell.angle_alpha   90.00
_cell.angle_beta   90.00
_cell.angle_gamma   90.00
#
_symmetry.space_group_name_H-M   'P 1'
#
loop_
_entity.id
_entity.type
_entity.pdbx_description
1 polymer ?
#
loop_
_entity_poly.entity_id
_entity_poly.type
_entity_poly.pdbx_seq_one_letter_code
_entity_poly.pdbx_strand_id
1 'polypeptide(L)'
;MGFTVIEDEEERDGKQVIRRRIIRTDDPQFPSGYRYALHYGYTDDRGTILRYDNENETPNRHERHTSADIQEIEFPGMLKLRDRSLDEIKDLP
;
A
#
# COMPACT_ATOMS: atom_id res chain seq x y z
N MET A 1 -0.03 -3.22 -22.51
CA MET A 1 0.47 -2.83 -21.18
C MET A 1 1.28 -3.97 -20.63
N GLY A 2 2.54 -3.67 -20.31
CA GLY A 2 3.43 -4.58 -19.62
C GLY A 2 3.39 -4.30 -18.12
N PHE A 3 3.56 -5.34 -17.31
CA PHE A 3 3.75 -5.17 -15.88
C PHE A 3 4.91 -6.03 -15.39
N THR A 4 5.56 -5.57 -14.33
CA THR A 4 6.60 -6.31 -13.63
C THR A 4 6.27 -6.30 -12.16
N VAL A 5 6.11 -7.49 -11.58
CA VAL A 5 5.97 -7.64 -10.14
C VAL A 5 7.31 -7.34 -9.51
N ILE A 6 7.37 -6.29 -8.69
CA ILE A 6 8.56 -5.91 -7.92
C ILE A 6 8.53 -6.60 -6.55
N GLU A 7 7.34 -6.64 -5.94
CA GLU A 7 7.10 -7.23 -4.63
C GLU A 7 5.69 -7.81 -4.59
N ASP A 8 5.55 -9.01 -4.06
CA ASP A 8 4.27 -9.66 -3.76
C ASP A 8 4.49 -10.58 -2.57
N GLU A 9 4.63 -9.97 -1.39
CA GLU A 9 4.96 -10.65 -0.14
C GLU A 9 3.82 -10.50 0.87
N GLU A 10 3.62 -11.55 1.66
CA GLU A 10 2.71 -11.55 2.80
C GLU A 10 3.44 -12.15 4.00
N GLU A 11 3.56 -11.35 5.06
CA GLU A 11 4.09 -11.77 6.35
C GLU A 11 2.95 -11.83 7.36
N ARG A 12 2.90 -12.88 8.16
CA ARG A 12 1.87 -13.09 9.18
C ARG A 12 2.52 -13.31 10.54
N ASP A 13 2.08 -12.55 11.53
CA ASP A 13 2.45 -12.77 12.94
C ASP A 13 1.16 -12.95 13.76
N GLY A 14 0.86 -14.21 14.10
CA GLY A 14 -0.40 -14.57 14.75
C GLY A 14 -1.63 -14.13 13.94
N LYS A 15 -2.25 -13.02 14.37
CA LYS A 15 -3.44 -12.43 13.73
C LYS A 15 -3.13 -11.17 12.93
N GLN A 16 -1.90 -10.66 12.97
CA GLN A 16 -1.45 -9.53 12.18
C GLN A 16 -0.93 -10.00 10.84
N VAL A 17 -1.12 -9.16 9.83
CA VAL A 17 -0.63 -9.41 8.47
C VAL A 17 -0.07 -8.13 7.86
N ILE A 18 1.09 -8.26 7.25
CA ILE A 18 1.71 -7.26 6.39
C ILE A 18 1.68 -7.81 4.96
N ARG A 19 0.93 -7.18 4.07
CA ARG A 19 0.91 -7.50 2.63
C ARG A 19 1.58 -6.37 1.87
N ARG A 20 2.58 -6.69 1.05
CA ARG A 20 3.28 -5.73 0.21
C ARG A 20 3.19 -6.19 -1.23
N ARG A 21 2.35 -5.49 -1.99
CA ARG A 21 2.23 -5.70 -3.43
C ARG A 21 2.67 -4.44 -4.15
N ILE A 22 3.70 -4.56 -4.97
CA ILE A 22 4.26 -3.48 -5.78
C ILE A 22 4.45 -4.00 -7.20
N ILE A 23 3.78 -3.35 -8.14
CA ILE A 23 3.82 -3.68 -9.56
C ILE A 23 4.28 -2.44 -10.31
N ARG A 24 5.35 -2.56 -11.09
CA ARG A 24 5.73 -1.54 -12.07
C ARG A 24 4.90 -1.74 -13.33
N THR A 25 4.29 -0.67 -13.85
CA THR A 25 3.35 -0.73 -14.98
C THR A 25 3.49 0.48 -15.88
N ASP A 26 3.12 0.33 -17.16
CA ASP A 26 2.98 1.40 -18.16
C ASP A 26 1.52 1.85 -18.36
N ASP A 27 0.62 1.38 -17.49
CA ASP A 27 -0.80 1.69 -17.52
C ASP A 27 -1.08 3.18 -17.23
N PRO A 28 -1.76 3.91 -18.14
CA PRO A 28 -2.07 5.33 -17.96
C PRO A 28 -2.99 5.63 -16.76
N GLN A 29 -3.69 4.64 -16.21
CA GLN A 29 -4.43 4.78 -14.94
C GLN A 29 -3.47 5.01 -13.75
N PHE A 30 -2.21 4.60 -13.86
CA PHE A 30 -1.19 4.75 -12.83
C PHE A 30 -0.01 5.60 -13.34
N PRO A 31 -0.16 6.94 -13.50
CA PRO A 31 0.89 7.81 -14.04
C PRO A 31 2.19 7.82 -13.24
N SER A 32 2.13 7.42 -11.96
CA SER A 32 3.32 7.19 -11.13
C SER A 32 4.25 6.08 -11.66
N GLY A 33 3.77 5.24 -12.58
CA GLY A 33 4.46 4.06 -13.10
C GLY A 33 4.37 2.84 -12.17
N TYR A 34 3.60 2.94 -11.08
CA TYR A 34 3.42 1.88 -10.09
C TYR A 34 1.94 1.69 -9.75
N ARG A 35 1.53 0.42 -9.66
CA ARG A 35 0.33 -0.01 -8.96
C ARG A 35 0.77 -0.70 -7.68
N TYR A 36 0.24 -0.30 -6.53
CA TYR A 36 0.66 -0.87 -5.26
C TYR A 36 -0.46 -0.96 -4.23
N ALA A 37 -0.28 -1.90 -3.31
CA ALA A 37 -1.06 -2.04 -2.09
C ALA A 37 -0.13 -2.51 -0.96
N LEU A 38 0.16 -1.60 -0.01
CA LEU A 38 0.93 -1.87 1.20
C LEU A 38 -0.07 -1.90 2.34
N HIS A 39 -0.43 -3.08 2.84
CA HIS A 39 -1.47 -3.27 3.83
C HIS A 39 -0.87 -3.82 5.11
N TYR A 40 -1.16 -3.17 6.23
CA TYR A 40 -0.98 -3.68 7.57
C TYR A 40 -2.32 -3.74 8.29
N GLY A 41 -2.64 -4.90 8.83
CA GLY A 41 -3.93 -5.12 9.47
C GLY A 41 -4.03 -6.47 10.11
N TYR A 42 -5.26 -6.88 10.36
CA TYR A 42 -5.56 -8.17 10.95
C TYR A 42 -6.13 -9.14 9.91
N THR A 43 -5.84 -10.43 10.08
CA THR A 43 -6.49 -11.51 9.31
C THR A 43 -7.87 -11.86 9.84
N ASP A 44 -8.29 -11.26 10.96
CA ASP A 44 -9.62 -11.40 11.56
C ASP A 44 -10.48 -10.14 11.30
N ASP A 45 -11.65 -10.08 11.93
CA ASP A 45 -12.65 -9.02 11.70
C ASP A 45 -12.22 -7.62 12.22
N ARG A 46 -11.02 -7.47 12.81
CA ARG A 46 -10.50 -6.17 13.23
C ARG A 46 -10.06 -5.27 12.07
N GLY A 47 -9.84 -5.84 10.88
CA GLY A 47 -9.65 -5.09 9.64
C GLY A 47 -8.29 -4.39 9.52
N THR A 48 -8.27 -3.31 8.72
CA THR A 48 -7.06 -2.56 8.36
C THR A 48 -6.60 -1.64 9.50
N ILE A 49 -5.31 -1.69 9.85
CA ILE A 49 -4.67 -0.72 10.75
C ILE A 49 -4.11 0.45 9.93
N LEU A 50 -3.33 0.12 8.88
CA LEU A 50 -2.70 1.07 7.98
C LEU A 50 -2.67 0.46 6.58
N ARG A 51 -3.05 1.23 5.56
CA ARG A 51 -2.88 0.80 4.17
C ARG A 51 -2.52 1.97 3.27
N TYR A 52 -1.54 1.76 2.40
CA TYR A 52 -1.22 2.66 1.32
C TYR A 52 -1.56 2.01 -0.01
N ASP A 53 -2.36 2.66 -0.85
CA ASP A 53 -2.61 2.19 -2.21
C ASP A 53 -2.92 3.35 -3.17
N ASN A 54 -3.07 3.00 -4.45
CA ASN A 54 -3.52 3.90 -5.49
C ASN A 54 -4.58 3.24 -6.41
N GLU A 55 -5.30 2.26 -5.88
CA GLU A 55 -6.35 1.54 -6.61
C GLU A 55 -7.73 2.13 -6.28
N ASN A 56 -7.95 3.35 -6.75
CA ASN A 56 -9.21 4.07 -6.57
C ASN A 56 -9.74 4.58 -7.93
N GLU A 57 -10.94 5.17 -7.90
CA GLU A 57 -11.62 5.66 -9.11
C GLU A 57 -10.95 6.92 -9.70
N THR A 58 -10.07 7.59 -8.96
CA THR A 58 -9.39 8.81 -9.38
C THR A 58 -7.96 8.50 -9.86
N PRO A 59 -7.67 8.64 -11.16
CA PRO A 59 -6.31 8.39 -11.67
C PRO A 59 -5.27 9.24 -10.95
N ASN A 60 -4.09 8.66 -10.72
CA ASN A 60 -2.96 9.31 -10.03
C ASN A 60 -3.20 9.73 -8.57
N ARG A 61 -4.30 9.30 -7.95
CA ARG A 61 -4.55 9.58 -6.53
C ARG A 61 -3.94 8.49 -5.66
N HIS A 62 -3.18 8.90 -4.67
CA HIS A 62 -2.52 8.03 -3.71
C HIS A 62 -3.13 8.23 -2.34
N GLU A 63 -3.47 7.14 -1.66
CA GLU A 63 -4.24 7.21 -0.42
C GLU A 63 -3.52 6.49 0.71
N ARG A 64 -3.64 7.07 1.91
CA ARG A 64 -3.31 6.48 3.20
C ARG A 64 -4.62 6.20 3.93
N HIS A 65 -4.88 4.93 4.15
CA HIS A 65 -6.03 4.40 4.86
C HIS A 65 -5.61 4.03 6.27
N THR A 66 -6.40 4.45 7.24
CA THR A 66 -6.32 3.98 8.64
C THR A 66 -7.69 3.48 9.07
N SER A 67 -7.77 2.93 10.27
CA SER A 67 -9.07 2.55 10.86
C SER A 67 -10.03 3.74 11.05
N ALA A 68 -9.52 4.97 11.06
CA ALA A 68 -10.30 6.17 11.36
C ALA A 68 -10.58 7.06 10.14
N ASP A 69 -9.68 7.09 9.16
CA ASP A 69 -9.73 8.05 8.06
C ASP A 69 -8.98 7.55 6.81
N ILE A 70 -9.36 8.11 5.66
CA ILE A 70 -8.71 7.93 4.36
C ILE A 70 -8.22 9.30 3.91
N GLN A 71 -6.92 9.43 3.72
CA GLN A 71 -6.28 10.69 3.36
C GLN A 71 -5.54 10.55 2.04
N GLU A 72 -5.70 11.53 1.17
CA GLU A 72 -4.85 11.66 -0.01
C GLU A 72 -3.44 12.09 0.40
N ILE A 73 -2.44 11.51 -0.23
CA ILE A 73 -1.03 11.80 0.00
C ILE A 73 -0.31 12.13 -1.31
N GLU A 74 0.73 12.95 -1.21
CA GLU A 74 1.71 13.07 -2.29
C GLU A 74 2.50 11.77 -2.44
N PHE A 75 2.73 11.32 -3.67
CA PHE A 75 3.54 10.13 -3.94
C PHE A 75 5.04 10.49 -3.93
N PRO A 76 5.81 10.09 -2.91
CA PRO A 76 7.22 10.45 -2.80
C PRO A 76 8.12 9.60 -3.71
N GLY A 77 7.56 8.67 -4.49
CA GLY A 77 8.25 7.58 -5.15
C GLY A 77 8.13 6.27 -4.39
N MET A 78 8.21 5.14 -5.11
CA MET A 78 7.83 3.84 -4.58
C MET A 78 8.67 3.40 -3.38
N LEU A 79 10.00 3.54 -3.47
CA LEU A 79 10.92 3.16 -2.39
C LEU A 79 10.65 3.95 -1.11
N LYS A 80 10.53 5.29 -1.22
CA LYS A 80 10.26 6.15 -0.06
C LYS A 80 8.91 5.86 0.59
N LEU A 81 7.89 5.56 -0.22
CA LEU A 81 6.57 5.21 0.31
C LEU A 81 6.58 3.84 1.00
N ARG A 82 7.29 2.86 0.43
CA ARG A 82 7.49 1.54 1.03
C ARG A 82 8.20 1.66 2.38
N ASP A 83 9.30 2.40 2.44
CA ASP A 83 10.05 2.60 3.68
C ASP A 83 9.21 3.32 4.74
N ARG A 84 8.49 4.39 4.35
CA ARG A 84 7.53 5.07 5.23
C ARG A 84 6.49 4.10 5.79
N SER A 85 5.91 3.25 4.94
CA SER A 85 4.92 2.26 5.40
C SER A 85 5.53 1.29 6.41
N LEU A 86 6.74 0.80 6.19
CA LEU A 86 7.42 -0.13 7.10
C LEU A 86 7.82 0.53 8.41
N ASP A 87 8.24 1.80 8.36
CA ASP A 87 8.57 2.55 9.57
C ASP A 87 7.33 2.84 10.42
N GLU A 88 6.21 3.24 9.82
CA GLU A 88 4.95 3.44 10.55
C GLU A 88 4.44 2.14 11.19
N ILE A 89 4.59 0.99 10.53
CA ILE A 89 4.16 -0.30 11.09
C ILE A 89 4.91 -0.63 12.39
N LYS A 90 6.17 -0.22 12.54
CA LYS A 90 6.95 -0.48 13.77
C LYS A 90 6.39 0.22 15.00
N ASP A 91 5.70 1.35 14.79
CA ASP A 91 5.08 2.15 15.85
C ASP A 91 3.61 1.76 16.08
N LEU A 92 3.06 0.86 15.26
CA LEU A 92 1.67 0.41 15.30
C LEU A 92 1.54 -0.93 16.05
N PRO A 93 0.38 -1.18 16.67
CA PRO A 93 0.16 -2.33 17.54
C PRO A 93 0.18 -3.65 16.80
#